data_AF-A0A918S7Q8-F1
#
_entry.id   AF-A0A918S7Q8-F1
#
_cell.length_a   1.000
_cell.length_b   1.000
_cell.length_c   1.000
_cell.angle_alpha   90.00
_cell.angle_beta   90.00
_cell.angle_gamma   90.00
#
_symmetry.space_group_name_H-M   'P 1'
#
loop_
_entity.id
_entity.type
_entity.pdbx_description
1 polymer ?
#
loop_
_entity_poly.entity_id
_entity_poly.type
_entity_poly.pdbx_seq_one_letter_code
_entity_poly.pdbx_strand_id
1 'polypeptide(L)'
;MHKRYCLVVLLALMSLPPANAAEAAGNFVAACNDSRDMFELAGFEDHKRERLCDCLARDFEAALPPAAIDYLRRNLIGETVDGEAPALSDAASVTAYGRSALQACLAIDGMIEGQGNAEDRQ
;
A
#
# COMPACT_ATOMS: atom_id res chain seq x y z
N MET A 1 30.87 23.99 30.57
CA MET A 1 31.27 23.12 29.45
C MET A 1 30.10 22.21 29.09
N HIS A 2 29.77 22.15 27.79
CA HIS A 2 29.02 21.10 27.10
C HIS A 2 27.50 20.94 27.31
N LYS A 3 26.74 21.97 26.87
CA LYS A 3 25.41 21.80 26.22
C LYS A 3 25.62 21.28 24.79
N ARG A 4 25.70 19.96 24.55
CA ARG A 4 25.90 19.39 23.19
C ARG A 4 25.18 18.05 22.93
N TYR A 5 23.99 17.84 23.47
CA TYR A 5 23.23 16.59 23.20
C TYR A 5 21.90 16.78 22.44
N CYS A 6 21.48 18.03 22.14
CA CYS A 6 20.22 18.25 21.42
C CYS A 6 20.32 18.13 19.89
N LEU A 7 21.53 18.18 19.31
CA LEU A 7 21.69 18.34 17.86
C LEU A 7 21.79 17.02 17.08
N VAL A 8 22.06 15.89 17.74
CA VAL A 8 22.34 14.62 17.04
C VAL A 8 21.06 13.85 16.70
N VAL A 9 19.94 14.12 17.38
CA VAL A 9 18.66 13.45 17.09
C VAL A 9 17.95 14.05 15.88
N LEU A 10 18.16 15.34 15.59
CA LEU A 10 17.50 16.05 14.48
C LEU A 10 18.02 15.66 13.08
N LEU A 11 19.22 15.08 12.97
CA LEU A 11 19.81 14.66 11.69
C LEU A 11 19.45 13.22 11.29
N ALA A 12 18.91 12.41 12.21
CA ALA A 12 18.45 11.06 11.89
C ALA A 12 17.14 11.04 11.08
N LEU A 13 16.36 12.13 11.11
CA LEU A 13 15.10 12.29 10.38
C LEU A 13 15.27 12.73 8.91
N MET A 14 16.49 13.03 8.46
CA MET A 14 16.77 13.42 7.06
C MET A 14 17.46 12.33 6.22
N SER A 15 17.59 11.11 6.74
CA SER A 15 18.37 10.05 6.08
C SER A 15 17.55 9.03 5.29
N LEU A 16 16.22 9.18 5.23
CA LEU A 16 15.44 8.46 4.24
C LEU A 16 15.26 9.39 3.04
N PRO A 17 15.83 9.07 1.85
CA PRO A 17 15.52 9.84 0.66
C PRO A 17 14.00 9.84 0.47
N PRO A 18 13.41 10.89 -0.12
CA PRO A 18 12.06 10.77 -0.64
C PRO A 18 12.11 9.66 -1.69
N ALA A 19 11.72 8.44 -1.32
CA ALA A 19 11.56 7.35 -2.26
C ALA A 19 10.74 7.90 -3.42
N ASN A 20 11.17 7.70 -4.66
CA ASN A 20 10.32 8.04 -5.79
C ASN A 20 9.13 7.07 -5.83
N ALA A 21 8.07 7.39 -6.58
CA ALA A 21 6.86 6.58 -6.58
C ALA A 21 7.12 5.14 -7.04
N ALA A 22 8.03 4.94 -8.00
CA ALA A 22 8.42 3.62 -8.49
C ALA A 22 9.14 2.79 -7.42
N GLU A 23 10.06 3.40 -6.66
CA GLU A 23 10.75 2.72 -5.55
C GLU A 23 9.77 2.36 -4.43
N ALA A 24 8.88 3.27 -4.07
CA ALA A 24 7.84 3.01 -3.06
C ALA A 24 6.88 1.91 -3.51
N ALA A 25 6.48 1.90 -4.79
CA ALA A 25 5.66 0.86 -5.39
C ALA A 25 6.38 -0.51 -5.39
N GLY A 26 7.67 -0.55 -5.74
CA GLY A 26 8.47 -1.76 -5.66
C GLY A 26 8.56 -2.34 -4.24
N ASN A 27 8.75 -1.46 -3.24
CA ASN A 27 8.75 -1.87 -1.83
C ASN A 27 7.37 -2.36 -1.36
N PHE A 28 6.28 -1.78 -1.91
CA PHE A 28 4.93 -2.26 -1.67
C PHE A 28 4.71 -3.66 -2.27
N VAL A 29 5.15 -3.93 -3.51
CA VAL A 29 5.05 -5.26 -4.15
C VAL A 29 5.75 -6.32 -3.29
N ALA A 30 6.95 -6.02 -2.79
CA ALA A 30 7.70 -6.94 -1.94
C ALA A 30 6.92 -7.27 -0.65
N ALA A 31 6.42 -6.25 0.05
CA ALA A 31 5.61 -6.44 1.27
C ALA A 31 4.29 -7.18 0.99
N CYS A 32 3.65 -6.88 -0.14
CA CYS A 32 2.40 -7.53 -0.53
C CYS A 32 2.57 -9.02 -0.83
N ASN A 33 3.65 -9.40 -1.51
CA ASN A 33 3.95 -10.79 -1.77
C ASN A 33 4.38 -11.57 -0.52
N ASP A 34 5.03 -10.89 0.44
CA ASP A 34 5.46 -11.49 1.70
C ASP A 34 4.33 -11.63 2.74
N SER A 35 3.25 -10.85 2.60
CA SER A 35 2.03 -10.93 3.44
C SER A 35 1.17 -12.15 3.10
N ARG A 36 1.80 -13.34 3.10
CA ARG A 36 1.18 -14.64 2.77
C ARG A 36 -0.04 -14.93 3.63
N ASP A 37 -0.02 -14.56 4.91
CA ASP A 37 -1.14 -14.78 5.83
C ASP A 37 -2.44 -14.13 5.34
N MET A 38 -2.36 -12.97 4.68
CA MET A 38 -3.53 -12.28 4.16
C MET A 38 -4.17 -13.02 2.97
N PHE A 39 -3.35 -13.71 2.17
CA PHE A 39 -3.77 -14.40 0.94
C PHE A 39 -4.06 -15.89 1.14
N GLU A 40 -3.40 -16.56 2.09
CA GLU A 40 -3.70 -17.95 2.44
C GLU A 40 -5.10 -18.08 3.06
N LEU A 41 -5.53 -17.12 3.87
CA LEU A 41 -6.90 -17.06 4.40
C LEU A 41 -7.95 -16.87 3.30
N ALA A 42 -7.57 -16.27 2.17
CA ALA A 42 -8.44 -16.03 1.02
C ALA A 42 -8.39 -17.16 -0.03
N GLY A 43 -7.57 -18.20 0.17
CA GLY A 43 -7.39 -19.30 -0.80
C GLY A 43 -6.74 -18.86 -2.12
N PHE A 44 -5.95 -17.78 -2.09
CA PHE A 44 -5.32 -17.22 -3.28
C PHE A 44 -4.11 -18.05 -3.74
N GLU A 45 -4.07 -18.43 -5.01
CA GLU A 45 -2.89 -19.05 -5.62
C GLU A 45 -1.74 -18.04 -5.75
N ASP A 46 -0.48 -18.49 -5.66
CA ASP A 46 0.71 -17.62 -5.69
C ASP A 46 0.74 -16.69 -6.91
N HIS A 47 0.45 -17.22 -8.10
CA HIS A 47 0.43 -16.44 -9.33
C HIS A 47 -0.69 -15.38 -9.37
N LYS A 48 -1.78 -15.60 -8.62
CA LYS A 48 -2.86 -14.61 -8.48
C LYS A 48 -2.44 -13.50 -7.51
N ARG A 49 -1.77 -13.86 -6.42
CA ARG A 49 -1.19 -12.88 -5.48
C ARG A 49 -0.22 -11.95 -6.19
N GLU A 50 0.73 -12.50 -6.95
CA GLU A 50 1.73 -11.69 -7.66
C GLU A 50 1.07 -10.69 -8.62
N ARG A 51 0.09 -11.13 -9.42
CA ARG A 51 -0.64 -10.23 -10.34
C ARG A 51 -1.43 -9.15 -9.61
N LEU A 52 -2.07 -9.49 -8.48
CA LEU A 52 -2.81 -8.52 -7.67
C LEU A 52 -1.87 -7.46 -7.07
N CYS A 53 -0.74 -7.89 -6.51
CA CYS A 53 0.26 -6.98 -5.95
C CYS A 53 0.85 -6.05 -7.02
N ASP A 54 1.12 -6.57 -8.22
CA ASP A 54 1.57 -5.77 -9.36
C ASP A 54 0.51 -4.77 -9.84
N CYS A 55 -0.76 -5.18 -9.89
CA CYS A 55 -1.87 -4.30 -10.25
C CYS A 55 -1.99 -3.13 -9.27
N LEU A 56 -1.99 -3.42 -7.96
CA LEU A 56 -2.05 -2.43 -6.90
C LEU A 56 -0.86 -1.46 -6.96
N ALA A 57 0.35 -1.98 -7.15
CA ALA A 57 1.54 -1.15 -7.21
C ALA A 57 1.52 -0.16 -8.38
N ARG A 58 1.05 -0.59 -9.56
CA ARG A 58 0.91 0.29 -10.73
C ARG A 58 -0.13 1.38 -10.50
N ASP A 59 -1.26 1.03 -9.90
CA ASP A 59 -2.30 2.00 -9.56
C ASP A 59 -1.78 3.05 -8.55
N PHE A 60 -1.08 2.58 -7.51
CA PHE A 60 -0.49 3.44 -6.49
C PHE A 60 0.62 4.33 -7.03
N GLU A 61 1.52 3.80 -7.87
CA GLU A 61 2.57 4.58 -8.52
C GLU A 61 1.98 5.74 -9.35
N ALA A 62 0.86 5.50 -10.03
CA ALA A 62 0.21 6.49 -10.88
C ALA A 62 -0.59 7.54 -10.10
N ALA A 63 -1.18 7.16 -8.95
CA ALA A 63 -2.18 7.99 -8.27
C ALA A 63 -1.72 8.59 -6.93
N LEU A 64 -0.71 8.00 -6.27
CA LEU A 64 -0.35 8.34 -4.90
C LEU A 64 1.06 8.93 -4.79
N PRO A 65 1.27 9.88 -3.87
CA PRO A 65 2.62 10.29 -3.52
C PRO A 65 3.36 9.15 -2.79
N PRO A 66 4.71 9.08 -2.89
CA PRO A 66 5.49 7.98 -2.33
C PRO A 66 5.25 7.71 -0.83
N ALA A 67 5.03 8.77 -0.05
CA ALA A 67 4.75 8.66 1.39
C ALA A 67 3.41 7.94 1.68
N ALA A 68 2.41 8.07 0.80
CA ALA A 68 1.15 7.35 0.93
C ALA A 68 1.31 5.87 0.55
N ILE A 69 2.15 5.57 -0.45
CA ILE A 69 2.50 4.20 -0.84
C ILE A 69 3.26 3.49 0.30
N ASP A 70 4.24 4.17 0.92
CA ASP A 70 4.96 3.62 2.07
C ASP A 70 4.05 3.43 3.29
N TYR A 71 3.10 4.35 3.53
CA TYR A 71 2.06 4.16 4.55
C TYR A 71 1.25 2.87 4.31
N LEU A 72 0.77 2.65 3.07
CA LEU A 72 0.04 1.42 2.71
C LEU A 72 0.90 0.17 2.87
N ARG A 73 2.19 0.23 2.47
CA ARG A 73 3.16 -0.86 2.69
C ARG A 73 3.26 -1.20 4.17
N ARG A 74 3.47 -0.20 5.03
CA ARG A 74 3.62 -0.40 6.48
C ARG A 74 2.34 -0.89 7.12
N ASN A 75 1.19 -0.43 6.65
CA ASN A 75 -0.11 -0.90 7.14
C ASN A 75 -0.31 -2.39 6.84
N LEU A 76 0.09 -2.82 5.64
CA LEU A 76 0.01 -4.21 5.18
C LEU A 76 0.82 -5.20 6.04
N ILE A 77 1.92 -4.74 6.63
CA ILE A 77 2.80 -5.54 7.50
C ILE A 77 2.63 -5.22 8.99
N GLY A 78 1.62 -4.43 9.37
CA GLY A 78 1.32 -4.11 10.77
C GLY A 78 2.32 -3.15 11.45
N GLU A 79 3.07 -2.36 10.68
CA GLU A 79 4.06 -1.39 11.17
C GLU A 79 3.51 0.04 11.34
N THR A 80 2.24 0.29 11.04
CA THR A 80 1.60 1.60 11.28
C THR A 80 1.15 1.74 12.72
N VAL A 81 1.41 2.90 13.32
CA VAL A 81 0.89 3.26 14.66
C VAL A 81 -0.35 4.15 14.55
N ASP A 82 -1.22 4.12 15.56
CA ASP A 82 -2.42 4.97 15.60
C ASP A 82 -2.05 6.46 15.48
N GLY A 83 -2.69 7.15 14.52
CA GLY A 83 -2.48 8.58 14.28
C GLY A 83 -1.34 8.92 13.31
N GLU A 84 -0.66 7.93 12.74
CA GLU A 84 0.29 8.13 11.65
C GLU A 84 -0.44 8.43 10.34
N ALA A 85 -0.71 9.70 10.06
CA ALA A 85 -1.21 10.12 8.75
C ALA A 85 -0.03 10.46 7.81
N PRO A 86 -0.07 10.04 6.54
CA PRO A 86 0.92 10.50 5.58
C PRO A 86 0.87 12.03 5.51
N ALA A 87 2.03 12.68 5.52
CA ALA A 87 2.16 14.14 5.66
C ALA A 87 1.38 14.98 4.61
N LEU A 88 0.88 14.34 3.55
CA LEU A 88 0.19 14.96 2.42
C LEU A 88 -1.27 14.51 2.26
N SER A 89 -1.77 13.59 3.08
CA SER A 89 -3.12 13.02 2.94
C SER A 89 -3.66 12.48 4.26
N ASP A 90 -4.96 12.61 4.49
CA ASP A 90 -5.59 11.96 5.64
C ASP A 90 -5.49 10.43 5.52
N ALA A 91 -5.10 9.75 6.61
CA ALA A 91 -4.92 8.30 6.65
C ALA A 91 -6.18 7.53 6.23
N ALA A 92 -7.37 8.04 6.57
CA ALA A 92 -8.64 7.42 6.20
C ALA A 92 -8.87 7.50 4.68
N SER A 93 -8.48 8.60 4.04
CA SER A 93 -8.57 8.76 2.58
C SER A 93 -7.64 7.82 1.84
N VAL A 94 -6.39 7.68 2.30
CA VAL A 94 -5.42 6.74 1.69
C VAL A 94 -5.89 5.30 1.87
N THR A 95 -6.40 4.95 3.04
CA THR A 95 -6.95 3.61 3.31
C THR A 95 -8.23 3.34 2.50
N ALA A 96 -9.09 4.34 2.32
CA ALA A 96 -10.28 4.23 1.46
C ALA A 96 -9.87 4.02 0.00
N TYR A 97 -8.89 4.77 -0.49
CA TYR A 97 -8.34 4.59 -1.83
C TYR A 97 -7.77 3.19 -2.04
N GLY A 98 -6.92 2.70 -1.12
CA GLY A 98 -6.33 1.37 -1.19
C GLY A 98 -7.38 0.25 -1.27
N ARG A 99 -8.50 0.38 -0.55
CA ARG A 99 -9.63 -0.57 -0.65
C ARG A 99 -10.31 -0.54 -2.02
N SER A 100 -10.53 0.65 -2.58
CA SER A 100 -11.12 0.79 -3.92
C SER A 100 -10.20 0.20 -5.01
N ALA A 101 -8.90 0.48 -4.93
CA ALA A 101 -7.90 -0.08 -5.84
C ALA A 101 -7.85 -1.61 -5.75
N LEU A 102 -7.91 -2.17 -4.53
CA LEU A 102 -8.01 -3.62 -4.32
C LEU A 102 -9.24 -4.21 -5.01
N GLN A 103 -10.42 -3.62 -4.80
CA GLN A 103 -11.64 -4.09 -5.47
C GLN A 103 -11.53 -4.03 -6.99
N ALA A 104 -10.97 -2.95 -7.53
CA ALA A 104 -10.76 -2.79 -8.97
C ALA A 104 -9.79 -3.84 -9.53
N CYS A 105 -8.64 -4.05 -8.88
CA CYS A 105 -7.65 -5.04 -9.31
C CYS A 105 -8.20 -6.47 -9.25
N LEU A 106 -8.94 -6.80 -8.18
CA LEU A 106 -9.62 -8.09 -8.06
C LEU A 106 -10.66 -8.32 -9.17
N ALA A 107 -11.34 -7.27 -9.63
CA ALA A 107 -12.30 -7.35 -10.74
C ALA A 107 -11.61 -7.53 -12.11
N ILE A 108 -10.47 -6.84 -12.35
CA ILE A 108 -9.71 -6.93 -13.61
C ILE A 108 -9.16 -8.34 -13.82
N ASP A 109 -8.67 -8.98 -12.77
CA ASP A 109 -7.99 -10.26 -12.84
C ASP A 109 -8.94 -11.48 -12.84
N GLY A 110 -10.27 -11.25 -12.86
CA GLY A 110 -11.27 -12.31 -12.73
C GLY A 110 -11.17 -13.06 -11.40
N MET A 111 -10.53 -12.47 -10.38
CA MET A 111 -10.37 -13.05 -9.04
C MET A 111 -11.66 -12.98 -8.21
N ILE A 112 -12.64 -12.19 -8.66
CA ILE A 112 -14.02 -12.22 -8.19
C ILE A 112 -14.91 -12.61 -9.37
N GLU A 113 -15.13 -13.91 -9.57
CA GLU A 113 -16.27 -14.34 -10.39
C GLU A 113 -17.57 -13.96 -9.65
N GLY A 114 -18.29 -12.94 -10.14
CA GLY A 114 -19.70 -12.74 -9.81
C GLY A 114 -20.05 -11.57 -8.87
N GLN A 115 -19.88 -10.35 -9.36
CA GLN A 115 -21.01 -9.41 -9.40
C GLN A 115 -21.35 -9.12 -10.85
N GLY A 116 -21.64 -10.18 -11.60
CA GLY A 116 -22.27 -10.04 -12.90
C GLY A 116 -23.69 -9.52 -12.70
N ASN A 117 -23.91 -8.26 -13.07
CA ASN A 117 -25.17 -7.72 -13.61
C ASN A 117 -26.42 -8.58 -13.38
N ALA A 118 -27.02 -8.44 -12.20
CA ALA A 118 -28.48 -8.45 -12.06
C ALA A 118 -28.82 -6.97 -11.80
N GLU A 119 -29.32 -6.16 -12.72
CA GLU A 119 -30.44 -6.33 -13.62
C GLU A 119 -30.26 -5.36 -14.81
N ASP A 120 -29.94 -5.88 -16.00
CA ASP A 120 -30.25 -5.23 -17.28
C ASP A 120 -30.59 -6.33 -18.29
N ARG A 121 -31.74 -6.98 -18.06
CA ARG A 121 -32.45 -7.78 -19.06
C ARG A 121 -33.93 -7.87 -18.68
N GLN A 122 -34.68 -6.83 -19.08
CA GLN A 122 -35.99 -6.84 -19.76
C GLN A 122 -36.83 -5.64 -19.38
#